data_AF-A0A2G6R6V5-F1
#
_entry.id   AF-A0A2G6R6V5-F1
#
_cell.length_a   1.000
_cell.length_b   1.000
_cell.length_c   1.000
_cell.angle_alpha   90.00
_cell.angle_beta   90.00
_cell.angle_gamma   90.00
#
_symmetry.space_group_name_H-M   'P 1'
#
loop_
_entity.id
_entity.type
_entity.pdbx_description
1 polymer ?
#
loop_
_entity_poly.entity_id
_entity_poly.type
_entity_poly.pdbx_seq_one_letter_code
_entity_poly.pdbx_strand_id
1 'polypeptide(L)'
;MSSPFPYETFASDDTFYGRTKEIQKILTFAEQSNNLVIYSKRRLGKSSLIKETFRDKAEYLFIYCDIFDIASKEDFARKLINSLPKAFTYDVKKVFSQLNKLFKRINLSYTADPISGKISLKPELTALSYDDMIEEFFLAIFELAKKQKIVLAIDEFQQISEIKDTKIDARLREYIQIKNNISYIFLGSKRHMLNSLFEYKAPLFEQATPLLLESLDIKDIYEFTSKHLNISEELVEYIFNLCVGETKLMQHIYHILYQNYKRKEISQEFIHLALEEIINAKSSAYKIIYDTFSLNQKKAFKILSKYKKNIYTKELLYEYNISKDSMQSSLKALYKREIIDKEDDIWFIPDRAFEIWGERF
;
A
#
# COMPACT_ATOMS: atom_id res chain seq x y z
N MET A 1 1.61 -10.60 -26.76
CA MET A 1 2.47 -10.80 -25.57
C MET A 1 1.99 -9.86 -24.50
N SER A 2 1.84 -10.34 -23.27
CA SER A 2 1.58 -9.45 -22.13
C SER A 2 2.76 -8.49 -21.95
N SER A 3 2.50 -7.29 -21.49
CA SER A 3 3.55 -6.33 -21.13
C SER A 3 4.23 -6.79 -19.83
N PRO A 4 5.57 -6.73 -19.73
CA PRO A 4 6.30 -7.03 -18.50
C PRO A 4 6.21 -5.89 -17.46
N PHE A 5 5.45 -4.83 -17.78
CA PHE A 5 5.30 -3.64 -16.95
C PHE A 5 3.87 -3.56 -16.39
N PRO A 6 3.59 -4.20 -15.23
CA PRO A 6 2.27 -4.16 -14.61
C PRO A 6 2.03 -2.81 -13.93
N TYR A 7 0.90 -2.17 -14.25
CA TYR A 7 0.48 -0.92 -13.61
C TYR A 7 -0.91 -0.99 -12.96
N GLU A 8 -1.76 -1.95 -13.34
CA GLU A 8 -3.09 -2.17 -12.73
C GLU A 8 -3.09 -3.30 -11.69
N THR A 9 -2.11 -4.20 -11.78
CA THR A 9 -1.97 -5.37 -10.90
C THR A 9 -0.70 -5.26 -10.06
N PHE A 10 -0.61 -6.08 -9.01
CA PHE A 10 0.64 -6.21 -8.26
C PHE A 10 1.70 -6.86 -9.15
N ALA A 11 2.90 -6.28 -9.15
CA ALA A 11 4.09 -6.94 -9.69
C ALA A 11 4.36 -8.24 -8.92
N SER A 12 4.76 -9.26 -9.67
CA SER A 12 5.00 -10.61 -9.20
C SER A 12 6.06 -11.32 -10.03
N ASP A 13 6.88 -12.15 -9.40
CA ASP A 13 7.81 -13.05 -10.09
C ASP A 13 8.72 -12.31 -11.08
N ASP A 14 8.63 -12.64 -12.38
CA ASP A 14 9.39 -12.06 -13.47
C ASP A 14 9.15 -10.56 -13.70
N THR A 15 8.07 -10.01 -13.13
CA THR A 15 7.75 -8.56 -13.20
C THR A 15 8.15 -7.78 -11.95
N PHE A 16 8.64 -8.44 -10.89
CA PHE A 16 9.15 -7.77 -9.69
C PHE A 16 10.68 -7.62 -9.76
N TYR A 17 11.17 -6.40 -9.54
CA TYR A 17 12.59 -6.09 -9.65
C TYR A 17 13.05 -5.09 -8.59
N GLY A 18 14.37 -5.01 -8.39
CA GLY A 18 14.99 -4.20 -7.34
C GLY A 18 14.66 -4.73 -5.94
N ARG A 19 14.70 -3.84 -4.95
CA ARG A 19 14.32 -4.11 -3.54
C ARG A 19 15.11 -5.19 -2.81
N THR A 20 16.28 -5.58 -3.33
CA THR A 20 17.07 -6.69 -2.74
C THR A 20 17.46 -6.41 -1.30
N LYS A 21 17.83 -5.16 -0.97
CA LYS A 21 18.20 -4.73 0.39
C LYS A 21 17.00 -4.82 1.34
N GLU A 22 15.84 -4.36 0.89
CA GLU A 22 14.60 -4.37 1.67
C GLU A 22 14.12 -5.81 1.91
N ILE A 23 14.16 -6.67 0.89
CA ILE A 23 13.84 -8.10 1.03
C ILE A 23 14.74 -8.75 2.09
N GLN A 24 16.07 -8.58 1.99
CA GLN A 24 17.01 -9.15 2.96
C GLN A 24 16.74 -8.66 4.38
N LYS A 25 16.42 -7.37 4.54
CA LYS A 25 16.07 -6.81 5.84
C LYS A 25 14.78 -7.41 6.38
N ILE A 26 13.73 -7.51 5.57
CA ILE A 26 12.45 -8.11 5.97
C ILE A 26 12.64 -9.58 6.39
N LEU A 27 13.38 -10.36 5.61
CA LEU A 27 13.69 -11.76 5.92
C LEU A 27 14.48 -11.88 7.23
N THR A 28 15.49 -11.03 7.46
CA THR A 28 16.25 -11.03 8.72
C THR A 28 15.34 -10.81 9.94
N PHE A 29 14.38 -9.89 9.84
CA PHE A 29 13.40 -9.66 10.90
C PHE A 29 12.47 -10.87 11.09
N ALA A 30 11.99 -11.45 10.00
CA ALA A 30 11.15 -12.65 10.02
C ALA A 30 11.86 -13.86 10.62
N GLU A 31 13.14 -14.06 10.30
CA GLU A 31 13.97 -15.11 10.87
C GLU A 31 14.12 -14.99 12.39
N GLN A 32 14.20 -13.76 12.91
CA GLN A 32 14.39 -13.48 14.33
C GLN A 32 13.06 -13.32 15.09
N SER A 33 11.92 -13.47 14.43
CA SER A 33 10.60 -13.18 15.01
C SER A 33 10.50 -11.75 15.56
N ASN A 34 11.18 -10.82 14.89
CA ASN A 34 11.13 -9.39 15.17
C ASN A 34 10.07 -8.70 14.30
N ASN A 35 9.61 -7.55 14.75
CA ASN A 35 8.50 -6.82 14.14
C ASN A 35 8.98 -5.61 13.33
N LEU A 36 8.28 -5.32 12.22
CA LEU A 36 8.55 -4.19 11.35
C LEU A 36 7.33 -3.32 11.17
N VAL A 37 7.55 -2.02 11.06
CA VAL A 37 6.58 -1.07 10.53
C VAL A 37 7.15 -0.44 9.26
N ILE A 38 6.55 -0.75 8.12
CA ILE A 38 6.99 -0.30 6.80
C ILE A 38 6.07 0.81 6.31
N TYR A 39 6.62 2.00 6.12
CA TYR A 39 5.90 3.14 5.56
C TYR A 39 6.55 3.62 4.28
N SER A 40 5.73 4.12 3.38
CA SER A 40 6.15 4.65 2.08
C SER A 40 5.09 5.58 1.55
N LYS A 41 5.47 6.46 0.63
CA LYS A 41 4.49 7.16 -0.23
C LYS A 41 3.58 6.16 -0.95
N ARG A 42 2.36 6.58 -1.30
CA ARG A 42 1.43 5.75 -2.08
C ARG A 42 2.10 5.28 -3.38
N ARG A 43 1.75 4.07 -3.84
CA ARG A 43 2.14 3.53 -5.16
C ARG A 43 3.64 3.22 -5.37
N LEU A 44 4.40 3.02 -4.28
CA LEU A 44 5.81 2.55 -4.32
C LEU A 44 5.99 1.02 -4.26
N GLY A 45 4.89 0.25 -4.17
CA GLY A 45 4.93 -1.21 -4.25
C GLY A 45 5.10 -1.97 -2.92
N LYS A 46 4.75 -1.39 -1.76
CA LYS A 46 4.82 -2.07 -0.44
C LYS A 46 4.15 -3.44 -0.43
N SER A 47 2.91 -3.52 -0.93
CA SER A 47 2.13 -4.75 -0.94
C SER A 47 2.72 -5.80 -1.89
N SER A 48 3.31 -5.38 -3.03
CA SER A 48 4.09 -6.29 -3.88
C SER A 48 5.33 -6.77 -3.14
N LEU A 49 6.12 -5.85 -2.55
CA LEU A 49 7.33 -6.17 -1.81
C LEU A 49 7.09 -7.25 -0.75
N ILE A 50 6.06 -7.10 0.09
CA ILE A 50 5.83 -8.07 1.16
C ILE A 50 5.38 -9.43 0.62
N LYS A 51 4.52 -9.45 -0.42
CA LYS A 51 4.02 -10.68 -1.03
C LYS A 51 5.15 -11.42 -1.75
N GLU A 52 6.01 -10.70 -2.45
CA GLU A 52 7.17 -11.27 -3.13
C GLU A 52 8.24 -11.74 -2.15
N THR A 53 8.46 -11.03 -1.04
CA THR A 53 9.44 -11.45 -0.03
C THR A 53 9.14 -12.85 0.52
N PHE A 54 7.85 -13.16 0.70
CA PHE A 54 7.39 -14.45 1.23
C PHE A 54 6.82 -15.38 0.16
N ARG A 55 6.97 -15.03 -1.12
CA ARG A 55 6.65 -15.94 -2.23
C ARG A 55 7.56 -17.16 -2.14
N ASP A 56 6.97 -18.33 -2.21
CA ASP A 56 7.66 -19.63 -2.21
C ASP A 56 8.58 -19.89 -0.99
N LYS A 57 8.39 -19.15 0.11
CA LYS A 57 9.09 -19.33 1.39
C LYS A 57 8.32 -20.27 2.31
N ALA A 58 8.31 -21.56 1.96
CA ALA A 58 7.54 -22.60 2.65
C ALA A 58 7.88 -22.78 4.14
N GLU A 59 9.02 -22.26 4.60
CA GLU A 59 9.42 -22.23 6.01
C GLU A 59 8.62 -21.22 6.86
N TYR A 60 7.87 -20.32 6.22
CA TYR A 60 6.95 -19.38 6.87
C TYR A 60 5.50 -19.67 6.50
N LEU A 61 4.61 -19.60 7.49
CA LEU A 61 3.19 -19.35 7.24
C LEU A 61 2.97 -17.85 7.08
N PHE A 62 2.83 -17.40 5.83
CA PHE A 62 2.61 -16.00 5.50
C PHE A 62 1.12 -15.64 5.49
N ILE A 63 0.68 -14.86 6.47
CA ILE A 63 -0.68 -14.35 6.60
C ILE A 63 -0.67 -12.89 6.18
N TYR A 64 -1.37 -12.56 5.10
CA TYR A 64 -1.52 -11.19 4.61
C TYR A 64 -2.96 -10.70 4.80
N CYS A 65 -3.13 -9.60 5.51
CA CYS A 65 -4.40 -9.00 5.85
C CYS A 65 -4.42 -7.52 5.46
N ASP A 66 -5.10 -7.18 4.37
CA ASP A 66 -5.37 -5.79 3.99
C ASP A 66 -6.60 -5.29 4.76
N ILE A 67 -6.47 -4.21 5.53
CA ILE A 67 -7.55 -3.63 6.35
C ILE A 67 -8.07 -2.28 5.83
N PHE A 68 -7.89 -1.97 4.55
CA PHE A 68 -8.24 -0.67 3.97
C PHE A 68 -9.70 -0.20 4.19
N ASP A 69 -10.67 -1.11 4.07
CA ASP A 69 -12.12 -0.83 4.06
C ASP A 69 -12.82 -1.15 5.40
N ILE A 70 -12.09 -1.27 6.51
CA ILE A 70 -12.71 -1.50 7.82
C ILE A 70 -13.52 -0.27 8.24
N ALA A 71 -14.71 -0.49 8.79
CA ALA A 71 -15.55 0.57 9.35
C ALA A 71 -15.79 0.40 10.86
N SER A 72 -15.42 -0.75 11.42
CA SER A 72 -15.61 -1.12 12.81
C SER A 72 -14.49 -2.03 13.32
N LYS A 73 -14.38 -2.17 14.65
CA LYS A 73 -13.46 -3.13 15.27
C LYS A 73 -13.83 -4.57 14.91
N GLU A 74 -15.12 -4.87 14.74
CA GLU A 74 -15.60 -6.17 14.27
C GLU A 74 -15.10 -6.46 12.86
N ASP A 75 -15.10 -5.48 11.95
CA ASP A 75 -14.53 -5.66 10.60
C ASP A 75 -13.05 -6.01 10.66
N PHE A 76 -12.29 -5.33 11.53
CA PHE A 76 -10.87 -5.62 11.75
C PHE A 76 -10.67 -7.09 12.18
N ALA A 77 -11.40 -7.54 13.19
CA ALA A 77 -11.30 -8.92 13.68
C ALA A 77 -11.72 -9.95 12.62
N ARG A 78 -12.83 -9.68 11.90
CA ARG A 78 -13.32 -10.51 10.79
C ARG A 78 -12.26 -10.63 9.69
N LYS A 79 -11.58 -9.53 9.34
CA LYS A 79 -10.52 -9.54 8.33
C LYS A 79 -9.32 -10.39 8.73
N LEU A 80 -8.86 -10.29 9.98
CA LEU A 80 -7.78 -11.15 10.49
C LEU A 80 -8.16 -12.63 10.38
N ILE A 81 -9.33 -13.00 10.90
CA ILE A 81 -9.83 -14.38 10.83
C ILE A 81 -9.95 -14.87 9.38
N ASN A 82 -10.49 -14.04 8.48
CA ASN A 82 -10.65 -14.37 7.06
C ASN A 82 -9.32 -14.44 6.29
N SER A 83 -8.24 -13.85 6.82
CA SER A 83 -6.91 -13.92 6.20
C SER A 83 -6.19 -15.24 6.51
N LEU A 84 -6.48 -15.87 7.65
CA LEU A 84 -5.76 -17.07 8.10
C LEU A 84 -5.93 -18.26 7.14
N PRO A 85 -7.13 -18.65 6.68
CA PRO A 85 -7.27 -19.77 5.74
C PRO A 85 -6.54 -19.55 4.41
N LYS A 86 -6.37 -18.29 3.99
CA LYS A 86 -5.72 -17.91 2.73
C LYS A 86 -4.20 -18.10 2.76
N ALA A 87 -3.60 -18.16 3.95
CA ALA A 87 -2.17 -18.38 4.14
C ALA A 87 -1.73 -19.82 3.80
N PHE A 88 -2.68 -20.75 3.73
CA PHE A 88 -2.40 -22.14 3.45
C PHE A 88 -2.52 -22.44 1.95
N THR A 89 -1.48 -22.99 1.36
CA THR A 89 -1.38 -23.29 -0.08
C THR A 89 -1.68 -24.76 -0.43
N TYR A 90 -2.01 -25.59 0.57
CA TYR A 90 -2.25 -27.02 0.43
C TYR A 90 -3.74 -27.39 0.54
N ASP A 91 -4.02 -28.70 0.42
CA ASP A 91 -5.35 -29.32 0.46
C ASP A 91 -6.33 -28.65 1.45
N VAL A 92 -7.36 -28.03 0.89
CA VAL A 92 -8.42 -27.28 1.58
C VAL A 92 -9.07 -28.10 2.69
N LYS A 93 -9.20 -29.43 2.55
CA LYS A 93 -9.75 -30.31 3.60
C LYS A 93 -8.83 -30.44 4.81
N LYS A 94 -7.51 -30.47 4.58
CA LYS A 94 -6.52 -30.50 5.67
C LYS A 94 -6.50 -29.17 6.42
N VAL A 95 -6.53 -28.06 5.68
CA VAL A 95 -6.62 -26.71 6.26
C VAL A 95 -7.86 -26.57 7.13
N PHE A 96 -9.02 -26.99 6.62
CA PHE A 96 -10.27 -26.99 7.39
C PHE A 96 -10.18 -27.81 8.68
N SER A 97 -9.71 -29.06 8.60
CA SER A 97 -9.60 -29.93 9.77
C SER A 97 -8.65 -29.36 10.82
N GLN A 98 -7.56 -28.74 10.38
CA GLN A 98 -6.60 -28.09 11.25
C GLN A 98 -7.21 -26.85 11.91
N LEU A 99 -7.78 -25.94 11.12
CA LEU A 99 -8.33 -24.69 11.65
C LEU A 99 -9.58 -24.92 12.52
N ASN A 100 -10.46 -25.89 12.21
CA ASN A 100 -11.58 -26.26 13.08
C ASN A 100 -11.14 -26.85 14.43
N LYS A 101 -9.93 -27.41 14.52
CA LYS A 101 -9.37 -27.84 15.83
C LYS A 101 -8.80 -26.68 16.62
N LEU A 102 -8.37 -25.63 15.93
CA LEU A 102 -7.78 -24.44 16.55
C LEU A 102 -8.85 -23.46 17.00
N PHE A 103 -9.85 -23.22 16.16
CA PHE A 103 -10.99 -22.39 16.49
C PHE A 103 -11.96 -23.15 17.39
N LYS A 104 -12.20 -22.64 18.60
CA LYS A 104 -13.13 -23.25 19.55
C LYS A 104 -14.54 -22.72 19.37
N ARG A 105 -14.67 -21.43 19.03
CA ARG A 105 -15.95 -20.72 18.89
C ARG A 105 -16.31 -20.34 17.46
N ILE A 106 -15.38 -20.47 16.52
CA ILE A 106 -15.59 -20.12 15.11
C ILE A 106 -15.78 -21.40 14.30
N ASN A 107 -16.95 -21.54 13.70
CA ASN A 107 -17.21 -22.61 12.73
C ASN A 107 -16.63 -22.20 11.38
N LEU A 108 -15.99 -23.13 10.68
CA LEU A 108 -15.60 -22.93 9.29
C LEU A 108 -16.62 -23.61 8.38
N SER A 109 -16.86 -23.01 7.22
CA SER A 109 -17.56 -23.64 6.12
C SER A 109 -16.80 -23.53 4.81
N TYR A 110 -17.21 -24.33 3.83
CA TYR A 110 -16.66 -24.30 2.49
C TYR A 110 -17.60 -23.53 1.57
N THR A 111 -17.03 -22.72 0.69
CA THR A 111 -17.76 -22.15 -0.44
C THR A 111 -17.04 -22.53 -1.73
N ALA A 112 -17.76 -23.17 -2.66
CA ALA A 112 -17.24 -23.43 -3.99
C ALA A 112 -17.59 -22.26 -4.90
N ASP A 113 -16.59 -21.73 -5.60
CA ASP A 113 -16.82 -20.78 -6.67
C ASP A 113 -17.51 -21.50 -7.85
N PRO A 114 -18.71 -21.07 -8.28
CA PRO A 114 -19.50 -21.78 -9.28
C PRO A 114 -18.89 -21.73 -10.70
N ILE A 115 -17.93 -20.83 -10.96
CA ILE A 115 -17.29 -20.65 -12.27
C ILE A 115 -15.96 -21.39 -12.32
N SER A 116 -15.13 -21.23 -11.29
CA SER A 116 -13.78 -21.79 -11.25
C SER A 116 -13.68 -23.14 -10.55
N GLY A 117 -14.74 -23.58 -9.84
CA GLY A 117 -14.74 -24.80 -9.05
C GLY A 117 -13.80 -24.76 -7.83
N LYS A 118 -13.15 -23.62 -7.57
CA LYS A 118 -12.23 -23.46 -6.44
C LYS A 118 -13.00 -23.47 -5.13
N ILE A 119 -12.60 -24.37 -4.24
CA ILE A 119 -13.13 -24.44 -2.89
C ILE A 119 -12.36 -23.44 -2.03
N SER A 120 -13.09 -22.52 -1.40
CA SER A 120 -12.56 -21.55 -0.45
C SER A 120 -13.11 -21.82 0.94
N LEU A 121 -12.31 -21.51 1.95
CA LEU A 121 -12.73 -21.59 3.35
C LEU A 121 -13.23 -20.25 3.84
N LYS A 122 -14.41 -20.27 4.45
CA LYS A 122 -15.01 -19.09 5.07
C LYS A 122 -15.36 -19.37 6.53
N PRO A 123 -14.80 -18.57 7.45
CA PRO A 123 -15.27 -18.52 8.83
C PRO A 123 -16.70 -18.02 8.93
N GLU A 124 -17.55 -18.75 9.64
CA GLU A 124 -18.90 -18.35 10.01
C GLU A 124 -18.85 -17.62 11.35
N LEU A 125 -19.03 -16.31 11.28
CA LEU A 125 -18.79 -15.38 12.38
C LEU A 125 -20.11 -14.80 12.91
N THR A 126 -21.09 -15.67 13.13
CA THR A 126 -22.39 -15.30 13.70
C THR A 126 -22.30 -15.24 15.23
N ALA A 127 -22.80 -14.14 15.81
CA ALA A 127 -22.94 -13.94 17.27
C ALA A 127 -21.65 -13.88 18.12
N LEU A 128 -20.44 -13.77 17.54
CA LEU A 128 -19.22 -13.53 18.31
C LEU A 128 -18.96 -12.03 18.54
N SER A 129 -18.51 -11.70 19.75
CA SER A 129 -18.02 -10.36 20.06
C SER A 129 -16.68 -10.09 19.40
N TYR A 130 -16.29 -8.80 19.31
CA TYR A 130 -14.94 -8.40 18.89
C TYR A 130 -13.85 -9.11 19.69
N ASP A 131 -13.98 -9.15 21.01
CA ASP A 131 -12.96 -9.73 21.90
C ASP A 131 -12.81 -11.23 21.68
N ASP A 132 -13.92 -11.95 21.51
CA ASP A 132 -13.89 -13.38 21.21
C ASP A 132 -13.20 -13.66 19.87
N MET A 133 -13.51 -12.86 18.84
CA MET A 133 -12.92 -13.03 17.50
C MET A 133 -11.42 -12.78 17.49
N ILE A 134 -10.96 -11.71 18.15
CA ILE A 134 -9.53 -11.40 18.26
C ILE A 134 -8.80 -12.48 19.06
N GLU A 135 -9.35 -12.90 20.19
CA GLU A 135 -8.76 -13.94 21.02
C GLU A 135 -8.62 -15.26 20.24
N GLU A 136 -9.67 -15.71 19.57
CA GLU A 136 -9.65 -16.93 18.75
C GLU A 136 -8.58 -16.87 17.65
N PHE A 137 -8.46 -15.73 16.96
CA PHE A 137 -7.42 -15.54 15.94
C PHE A 137 -6.01 -15.67 16.53
N PHE A 138 -5.72 -14.96 17.62
CA PHE A 138 -4.39 -14.98 18.21
C PHE A 138 -4.03 -16.33 18.82
N LEU A 139 -4.98 -17.00 19.50
CA LEU A 139 -4.78 -18.36 20.00
C LEU A 139 -4.49 -19.34 18.86
N ALA A 140 -5.20 -19.24 17.74
CA ALA A 140 -4.96 -20.09 16.57
C ALA A 140 -3.54 -19.88 16.01
N ILE A 141 -3.09 -18.65 15.80
CA ILE A 141 -1.73 -18.40 15.28
C ILE A 141 -0.64 -18.75 16.29
N PHE A 142 -0.87 -18.59 17.61
CA PHE A 142 0.08 -19.03 18.63
C PHE A 142 0.29 -20.55 18.62
N GLU A 143 -0.78 -21.34 18.47
CA GLU A 143 -0.66 -22.80 18.34
C GLU A 143 0.06 -23.20 17.05
N LEU A 144 -0.18 -22.48 15.94
CA LEU A 144 0.55 -22.69 14.69
C LEU A 144 2.04 -22.33 14.82
N ALA A 145 2.36 -21.26 15.57
CA ALA A 145 3.72 -20.77 15.76
C ALA A 145 4.62 -21.74 16.54
N LYS A 146 4.03 -22.69 17.26
CA LYS A 146 4.77 -23.79 17.92
C LYS A 146 5.40 -24.76 16.91
N LYS A 147 4.90 -24.81 15.67
CA LYS A 147 5.31 -25.79 14.65
C LYS A 147 6.08 -25.17 13.48
N GLN A 148 5.84 -23.90 13.19
CA GLN A 148 6.45 -23.18 12.06
C GLN A 148 6.52 -21.68 12.37
N LYS A 149 7.42 -20.94 11.71
CA LYS A 149 7.45 -19.48 11.83
C LYS A 149 6.24 -18.88 11.12
N ILE A 150 5.70 -17.80 11.66
CA ILE A 150 4.57 -17.08 11.08
C ILE A 150 5.00 -15.65 10.78
N VAL A 151 4.52 -15.14 9.65
CA VAL A 151 4.59 -13.71 9.35
C VAL A 151 3.16 -13.21 9.19
N LEU A 152 2.75 -12.30 10.06
CA LEU A 152 1.47 -11.60 9.96
C LEU A 152 1.71 -10.20 9.41
N ALA A 153 1.46 -10.02 8.12
CA ALA A 153 1.49 -8.72 7.47
C ALA A 153 0.10 -8.08 7.48
N ILE A 154 -0.03 -6.90 8.09
CA ILE A 154 -1.28 -6.11 8.11
C ILE A 154 -1.08 -4.86 7.26
N ASP A 155 -1.76 -4.80 6.12
CA ASP A 155 -1.67 -3.68 5.17
C ASP A 155 -2.69 -2.59 5.46
N GLU A 156 -2.32 -1.34 5.18
CA GLU A 156 -3.05 -0.13 5.55
C GLU A 156 -3.36 -0.07 7.06
N PHE A 157 -2.38 -0.44 7.89
CA PHE A 157 -2.53 -0.57 9.35
C PHE A 157 -3.01 0.71 10.04
N GLN A 158 -2.74 1.88 9.47
CA GLN A 158 -3.20 3.16 10.02
C GLN A 158 -4.74 3.26 10.10
N GLN A 159 -5.50 2.43 9.38
CA GLN A 159 -6.96 2.44 9.39
C GLN A 159 -7.54 2.15 10.79
N ILE A 160 -6.82 1.43 11.66
CA ILE A 160 -7.29 1.18 13.03
C ILE A 160 -7.44 2.48 13.83
N SER A 161 -6.71 3.54 13.48
CA SER A 161 -6.78 4.84 14.16
C SER A 161 -8.06 5.63 13.84
N GLU A 162 -8.78 5.24 12.77
CA GLU A 162 -10.05 5.85 12.40
C GLU A 162 -11.22 5.33 13.27
N ILE A 163 -11.04 4.15 13.88
CA ILE A 163 -12.00 3.51 14.79
C ILE A 163 -11.77 4.04 16.22
N LYS A 164 -12.73 4.82 16.74
CA LYS A 164 -12.56 5.56 18.01
C LYS A 164 -13.24 4.93 19.21
N ASP A 165 -14.16 4.01 19.00
CA ASP A 165 -14.95 3.38 20.06
C ASP A 165 -14.18 2.29 20.81
N THR A 166 -12.99 1.90 20.34
CA THR A 166 -12.14 0.88 20.96
C THR A 166 -10.67 1.13 20.67
N LYS A 167 -9.80 0.82 21.65
CA LYS A 167 -8.34 0.92 21.52
C LYS A 167 -7.76 -0.37 20.91
N ILE A 168 -7.93 -0.53 19.59
CA ILE A 168 -7.47 -1.73 18.87
C ILE A 168 -5.96 -1.94 19.03
N ASP A 169 -5.18 -0.86 18.95
CA ASP A 169 -3.72 -0.86 19.15
C ASP A 169 -3.29 -1.38 20.53
N ALA A 170 -3.97 -0.95 21.60
CA ALA A 170 -3.73 -1.43 22.95
C ALA A 170 -4.05 -2.93 23.08
N ARG A 171 -5.17 -3.37 22.51
CA ARG A 171 -5.55 -4.78 22.49
C ARG A 171 -4.54 -5.62 21.70
N LEU A 172 -4.05 -5.14 20.56
CA LEU A 172 -3.02 -5.82 19.78
C LEU A 172 -1.70 -5.95 20.56
N ARG A 173 -1.31 -4.92 21.31
CA ARG A 173 -0.09 -4.95 22.14
C ARG A 173 -0.07 -6.14 23.09
N GLU A 174 -1.21 -6.48 23.69
CA GLU A 174 -1.33 -7.61 24.63
C GLU A 174 -0.89 -8.93 24.01
N TYR A 175 -1.18 -9.14 22.72
CA TYR A 175 -0.79 -10.34 21.98
C TYR A 175 0.61 -10.24 21.39
N ILE A 176 0.98 -9.09 20.83
CA ILE A 176 2.28 -8.88 20.15
C ILE A 176 3.45 -9.05 21.12
N GLN A 177 3.30 -8.62 22.37
CA GLN A 177 4.36 -8.70 23.38
C GLN A 177 4.63 -10.14 23.88
N ILE A 178 3.76 -11.10 23.58
CA ILE A 178 3.94 -12.50 23.96
C ILE A 178 5.01 -13.11 23.06
N LYS A 179 6.11 -13.58 23.65
CA LYS A 179 7.19 -14.21 22.89
C LYS A 179 6.70 -15.48 22.17
N ASN A 180 6.86 -15.50 20.86
CA ASN A 180 6.44 -16.59 19.98
C ASN A 180 7.31 -16.57 18.70
N ASN A 181 7.07 -17.51 17.77
CA ASN A 181 7.74 -17.54 16.46
C ASN A 181 6.95 -16.73 15.40
N ILE A 182 6.43 -15.55 15.77
CA ILE A 182 5.61 -14.70 14.90
C ILE A 182 6.30 -13.36 14.71
N SER A 183 6.46 -12.95 13.45
CA SER A 183 6.81 -11.58 13.08
C SER A 183 5.58 -10.82 12.64
N TYR A 184 5.34 -9.67 13.26
CA TYR A 184 4.30 -8.74 12.86
C TYR A 184 4.88 -7.67 11.93
N ILE A 185 4.29 -7.51 10.75
CA ILE A 185 4.71 -6.51 9.75
C ILE A 185 3.53 -5.58 9.46
N PHE A 186 3.63 -4.36 9.94
CA PHE A 186 2.61 -3.32 9.75
C PHE A 186 2.97 -2.47 8.54
N LEU A 187 2.09 -2.36 7.55
CA LEU A 187 2.32 -1.57 6.34
C LEU A 187 1.35 -0.39 6.33
N GLY A 188 1.80 0.77 5.84
CA GLY A 188 0.91 1.92 5.68
C GLY A 188 1.41 2.95 4.68
N SER A 189 0.46 3.63 4.03
CA SER A 189 0.76 4.71 3.08
C SER A 189 0.71 6.11 3.71
N LYS A 190 -0.09 6.30 4.76
CA LYS A 190 -0.15 7.56 5.51
C LYS A 190 0.90 7.58 6.62
N ARG A 191 2.13 8.02 6.30
CA ARG A 191 3.29 8.03 7.21
C ARG A 191 2.97 8.62 8.59
N HIS A 192 2.34 9.79 8.63
CA HIS A 192 2.01 10.46 9.90
C HIS A 192 1.02 9.67 10.76
N MET A 193 -0.06 9.17 10.16
CA MET A 193 -1.04 8.35 10.91
C MET A 193 -0.42 7.04 11.39
N LEU A 194 0.33 6.35 10.52
CA LEU A 194 0.99 5.10 10.91
C LEU A 194 2.01 5.33 12.03
N ASN A 195 2.85 6.35 11.92
CA ASN A 195 3.86 6.67 12.93
C ASN A 195 3.22 7.00 14.29
N SER A 196 2.09 7.71 14.30
CA SER A 196 1.37 8.04 15.54
C SER A 196 0.95 6.81 16.38
N LEU A 197 0.77 5.65 15.74
CA LEU A 197 0.48 4.38 16.44
C LEU A 197 1.70 3.81 17.19
N PHE A 198 2.91 4.20 16.79
CA PHE A 198 4.19 3.74 17.35
C PHE A 198 4.99 4.86 18.03
N GLU A 199 4.42 6.05 18.19
CA GLU A 199 5.06 7.19 18.83
C GLU A 199 5.21 7.02 20.34
N TYR A 200 6.06 7.85 20.96
CA TYR A 200 6.25 7.85 22.41
C TYR A 200 4.90 8.00 23.14
N LYS A 201 4.61 7.07 24.06
CA LYS A 201 3.32 6.88 24.79
C LYS A 201 2.19 6.20 24.02
N ALA A 202 2.34 5.91 22.72
CA ALA A 202 1.37 5.11 22.00
C ALA A 202 1.42 3.65 22.50
N PRO A 203 0.30 2.91 22.46
CA PRO A 203 0.28 1.51 22.90
C PRO A 203 1.27 0.62 22.16
N LEU A 204 1.57 0.87 20.88
CA LEU A 204 2.54 0.06 20.12
C LEU A 204 3.96 0.65 20.13
N PHE A 205 4.25 1.61 21.01
CA PHE A 205 5.61 2.12 21.19
C PHE A 205 6.62 0.98 21.43
N GLU A 206 7.74 1.01 20.71
CA GLU A 206 8.80 -0.01 20.70
C GLU A 206 8.35 -1.44 20.33
N GLN A 207 7.12 -1.62 19.81
CA GLN A 207 6.65 -2.94 19.37
C GLN A 207 7.13 -3.33 17.97
N ALA A 208 7.67 -2.39 17.18
CA ALA A 208 8.17 -2.65 15.83
C ALA A 208 9.29 -1.68 15.42
N THR A 209 10.22 -2.14 14.59
CA THR A 209 11.27 -1.29 14.03
C THR A 209 10.81 -0.59 12.76
N PRO A 210 11.00 0.74 12.62
CA PRO A 210 10.61 1.47 11.43
C PRO A 210 11.51 1.14 10.22
N LEU A 211 10.87 1.02 9.06
CA LEU A 211 11.50 0.90 7.75
C LEU A 211 10.81 1.85 6.77
N LEU A 212 11.50 2.93 6.39
CA LEU A 212 11.07 3.77 5.28
C LEU A 212 11.39 3.05 3.97
N LEU A 213 10.36 2.81 3.15
CA LEU A 213 10.53 2.33 1.79
C LEU A 213 10.62 3.53 0.85
N GLU A 214 11.81 3.72 0.28
CA GLU A 214 12.10 4.81 -0.66
C GLU A 214 11.73 4.42 -2.09
N SER A 215 11.97 5.31 -3.05
CA SER A 215 11.85 4.98 -4.47
C SER A 215 12.85 3.91 -4.88
N LEU A 216 12.58 3.19 -5.97
CA LEU A 216 13.52 2.22 -6.53
C LEU A 216 14.80 2.91 -7.01
N ASP A 217 15.94 2.21 -6.92
CA ASP A 217 17.20 2.68 -7.47
C ASP A 217 17.11 2.78 -9.00
N ILE A 218 17.64 3.86 -9.58
CA ILE A 218 17.63 4.08 -11.03
C ILE A 218 18.32 2.92 -11.76
N LYS A 219 19.40 2.37 -11.19
CA LYS A 219 20.14 1.24 -11.76
C LYS A 219 19.28 -0.02 -11.84
N ASP A 220 18.54 -0.33 -10.77
CA ASP A 220 17.62 -1.48 -10.74
C ASP A 220 16.51 -1.31 -11.80
N ILE A 221 15.98 -0.09 -11.96
CA ILE A 221 14.98 0.22 -12.99
C ILE A 221 15.58 0.05 -14.40
N TYR A 222 16.79 0.56 -14.62
CA TYR A 222 17.48 0.45 -15.90
C TYR A 222 17.79 -1.01 -16.27
N GLU A 223 18.34 -1.80 -15.36
CA GLU A 223 18.61 -3.23 -15.56
C GLU A 223 17.36 -4.02 -15.95
N PHE A 224 16.21 -3.68 -15.37
CA PHE A 224 14.95 -4.34 -15.72
C PHE A 224 14.40 -3.86 -17.07
N THR A 225 14.31 -2.55 -17.26
CA THR A 225 13.67 -1.96 -18.45
C THR A 225 14.45 -2.20 -19.74
N SER A 226 15.78 -2.17 -19.69
CA SER A 226 16.66 -2.42 -20.84
C SER A 226 16.57 -3.84 -21.41
N LYS A 227 16.09 -4.82 -20.63
CA LYS A 227 15.81 -6.18 -21.11
C LYS A 227 14.62 -6.24 -22.06
N HIS A 228 13.74 -5.24 -22.03
CA HIS A 228 12.47 -5.24 -22.75
C HIS A 228 12.31 -4.06 -23.72
N LEU A 229 13.10 -3.00 -23.56
CA LEU A 229 13.08 -1.78 -24.35
C LEU A 229 14.50 -1.37 -24.73
N ASN A 230 14.69 -0.83 -25.94
CA ASN A 230 15.95 -0.18 -26.32
C ASN A 230 15.97 1.27 -25.77
N ILE A 231 16.27 1.39 -24.47
CA ILE A 231 16.26 2.65 -23.71
C ILE A 231 17.60 2.85 -23.01
N SER A 232 18.09 4.09 -22.94
CA SER A 232 19.30 4.45 -22.19
C SER A 232 19.01 4.71 -20.71
N GLU A 233 20.05 4.62 -19.86
CA GLU A 233 19.94 4.93 -18.43
C GLU A 233 19.52 6.38 -18.18
N GLU A 234 20.01 7.32 -19.00
CA GLU A 234 19.63 8.74 -18.94
C GLU A 234 18.12 8.95 -19.17
N LEU A 235 17.50 8.18 -20.06
CA LEU A 235 16.06 8.24 -20.30
C LEU A 235 15.25 7.58 -19.18
N VAL A 236 15.81 6.55 -18.53
CA VAL A 236 15.21 5.97 -17.32
C VAL A 236 15.24 6.98 -16.17
N GLU A 237 16.36 7.67 -15.96
CA GLU A 237 16.46 8.76 -14.99
C GLU A 237 15.51 9.92 -15.33
N TYR A 238 15.36 10.25 -16.61
CA TYR A 238 14.38 11.24 -17.06
C TYR A 238 12.94 10.85 -16.68
N ILE A 239 12.54 9.60 -16.94
CA ILE A 239 11.22 9.07 -16.54
C ILE A 239 11.06 9.08 -15.01
N PHE A 240 12.11 8.69 -14.27
CA PHE A 240 12.13 8.72 -12.81
C PHE A 240 11.85 10.12 -12.27
N ASN A 241 12.54 11.13 -12.79
CA ASN A 241 12.35 12.53 -12.40
C ASN A 241 10.97 13.06 -12.78
N LEU A 242 10.47 12.73 -13.97
CA LEU A 242 9.12 13.09 -14.43
C LEU A 242 8.04 12.55 -13.48
N CYS A 243 8.23 11.31 -13.01
CA CYS A 243 7.33 10.61 -12.10
C CYS A 243 7.62 10.87 -10.62
N VAL A 244 8.67 11.62 -10.29
CA VAL A 244 9.15 11.84 -8.91
C VAL A 244 9.34 10.51 -8.16
N GLY A 245 9.81 9.48 -8.88
CA GLY A 245 10.02 8.13 -8.36
C GLY A 245 8.74 7.31 -8.08
N GLU A 246 7.54 7.78 -8.48
CA GLU A 246 6.29 7.01 -8.32
C GLU A 246 6.27 5.77 -9.23
N THR A 247 6.45 4.57 -8.65
CA THR A 247 6.57 3.31 -9.39
C THR A 247 5.38 3.04 -10.32
N LYS A 248 4.15 3.27 -9.87
CA LYS A 248 2.95 2.99 -10.69
C LYS A 248 2.90 3.82 -11.98
N LEU A 249 3.26 5.10 -11.93
CA LEU A 249 3.28 5.95 -13.12
C LEU A 249 4.42 5.56 -14.06
N MET A 250 5.61 5.27 -13.52
CA MET A 250 6.73 4.78 -14.32
C MET A 250 6.37 3.49 -15.05
N GLN A 251 5.79 2.51 -14.35
CA GLN A 251 5.33 1.25 -14.94
C GLN A 251 4.31 1.46 -16.05
N HIS A 252 3.39 2.41 -15.89
CA HIS A 252 2.41 2.72 -16.93
C HIS A 252 3.06 3.35 -18.17
N ILE A 253 4.05 4.23 -17.99
CA ILE A 253 4.84 4.77 -19.11
C ILE A 253 5.57 3.64 -19.84
N TYR A 254 6.30 2.79 -19.12
CA TYR A 254 7.01 1.65 -19.71
C TYR A 254 6.07 0.68 -20.42
N HIS A 255 4.86 0.48 -19.89
CA HIS A 255 3.83 -0.32 -20.54
C HIS A 255 3.48 0.23 -21.92
N ILE A 256 3.18 1.53 -22.03
CA ILE A 256 2.82 2.16 -23.31
C ILE A 256 4.01 2.14 -24.28
N LEU A 257 5.22 2.44 -23.78
CA LEU A 257 6.44 2.35 -24.57
C LEU A 257 6.66 0.93 -25.12
N TYR A 258 6.39 -0.09 -24.32
CA TYR A 258 6.50 -1.48 -24.74
C TYR A 258 5.47 -1.88 -25.79
N GLN A 259 4.22 -1.45 -25.65
CA GLN A 259 3.17 -1.74 -26.62
C GLN A 259 3.45 -1.08 -27.98
N ASN A 260 3.86 0.20 -27.95
CA ASN A 260 3.89 1.03 -29.15
C ASN A 260 5.29 1.12 -29.80
N TYR A 261 6.37 0.97 -29.01
CA TYR A 261 7.71 1.35 -29.44
C TYR A 261 8.83 0.35 -29.09
N LYS A 262 8.55 -0.85 -28.55
CA LYS A 262 9.59 -1.81 -28.12
C LYS A 262 10.67 -2.19 -29.16
N ARG A 263 10.41 -2.00 -30.45
CA ARG A 263 11.36 -2.29 -31.55
C ARG A 263 12.13 -1.06 -32.03
N LYS A 264 11.89 0.10 -31.43
CA LYS A 264 12.54 1.37 -31.75
C LYS A 264 13.46 1.77 -30.58
N GLU A 265 14.46 2.58 -30.89
CA GLU A 265 15.18 3.32 -29.87
C GLU A 265 14.21 4.31 -29.20
N ILE A 266 14.11 4.24 -27.88
CA ILE A 266 13.23 5.11 -27.10
C ILE A 266 13.81 6.52 -27.08
N SER A 267 12.96 7.51 -27.30
CA SER A 267 13.31 8.93 -27.26
C SER A 267 12.46 9.67 -26.20
N GLN A 268 12.87 10.87 -25.82
CA GLN A 268 12.07 11.74 -24.96
C GLN A 268 10.69 12.06 -25.56
N GLU A 269 10.59 12.18 -26.89
CA GLU A 269 9.31 12.38 -27.58
C GLU A 269 8.33 11.22 -27.31
N PHE A 270 8.79 9.96 -27.43
CA PHE A 270 7.93 8.80 -27.13
C PHE A 270 7.51 8.74 -25.67
N ILE A 271 8.38 9.15 -24.74
CA ILE A 271 8.06 9.25 -23.31
C ILE A 271 6.97 10.29 -23.08
N HIS A 272 7.06 11.46 -23.72
CA HIS A 272 6.04 12.49 -23.64
C HIS A 272 4.70 12.03 -24.23
N LEU A 273 4.71 11.39 -25.40
CA LEU A 273 3.49 10.83 -26.01
C LEU A 273 2.84 9.78 -25.11
N ALA A 274 3.64 8.91 -24.48
CA ALA A 274 3.13 7.94 -23.51
C ALA A 274 2.51 8.62 -22.29
N LEU A 275 3.15 9.65 -21.73
CA LEU A 275 2.58 10.41 -20.62
C LEU A 275 1.28 11.12 -21.03
N GLU A 276 1.25 11.79 -22.18
CA GLU A 276 0.05 12.43 -22.75
C GLU A 276 -1.12 11.44 -22.83
N GLU A 277 -0.88 10.25 -23.36
CA GLU A 277 -1.89 9.18 -23.45
C GLU A 277 -2.47 8.84 -22.07
N ILE A 278 -1.62 8.68 -21.06
CA ILE A 278 -2.04 8.40 -19.67
C ILE A 278 -2.89 9.53 -19.11
N ILE A 279 -2.44 10.77 -19.26
CA ILE A 279 -3.13 11.95 -18.73
C ILE A 279 -4.49 12.13 -19.43
N ASN A 280 -4.54 11.98 -20.74
CA ASN A 280 -5.77 12.10 -21.52
C ASN A 280 -6.78 10.99 -21.16
N ALA A 281 -6.32 9.75 -21.01
CA ALA A 281 -7.17 8.63 -20.60
C ALA A 281 -7.81 8.86 -19.21
N LYS A 282 -7.10 9.50 -18.29
CA LYS A 282 -7.60 9.79 -16.93
C LYS A 282 -8.31 11.12 -16.79
N SER A 283 -8.22 12.00 -17.79
CA SER A 283 -8.69 13.39 -17.74
C SER A 283 -10.16 13.50 -17.34
N SER A 284 -11.04 12.65 -17.88
CA SER A 284 -12.47 12.64 -17.53
C SER A 284 -12.70 12.32 -16.04
N ALA A 285 -11.99 11.32 -15.50
CA ALA A 285 -12.10 10.95 -14.10
C ALA A 285 -11.54 12.05 -13.18
N TYR A 286 -10.41 12.65 -13.55
CA TYR A 286 -9.83 13.79 -12.83
C TYR A 286 -10.74 15.01 -12.83
N LYS A 287 -11.41 15.30 -13.96
CA LYS A 287 -12.37 16.39 -14.05
C LYS A 287 -13.57 16.18 -13.13
N ILE A 288 -14.11 14.96 -13.05
CA ILE A 288 -15.20 14.63 -12.10
C ILE A 288 -14.76 14.93 -10.66
N ILE A 289 -13.55 14.50 -10.26
CA ILE A 289 -13.02 14.80 -8.93
C ILE A 289 -12.88 16.32 -8.75
N TYR A 290 -12.24 17.00 -9.70
CA TYR A 290 -11.99 18.43 -9.64
C TYR A 290 -13.29 19.26 -9.57
N ASP A 291 -14.37 18.82 -10.23
CA ASP A 291 -15.65 19.52 -10.21
C ASP A 291 -16.40 19.44 -8.88
N THR A 292 -16.04 18.49 -8.02
CA THR A 292 -16.52 18.46 -6.63
C THR A 292 -15.82 19.47 -5.70
N PHE A 293 -14.80 20.19 -6.19
CA PHE A 293 -14.07 21.17 -5.39
C PHE A 293 -14.82 22.51 -5.38
N SER A 294 -14.88 23.15 -4.21
CA SER A 294 -15.32 24.55 -4.12
C SER A 294 -14.36 25.47 -4.90
N LEU A 295 -14.77 26.70 -5.22
CA LEU A 295 -13.92 27.63 -5.98
C LEU A 295 -12.54 27.86 -5.33
N ASN A 296 -12.48 27.99 -4.01
CA ASN A 296 -11.22 28.15 -3.30
C ASN A 296 -10.40 26.85 -3.24
N GLN A 297 -11.04 25.69 -3.18
CA GLN A 297 -10.35 24.39 -3.31
C GLN A 297 -9.77 24.19 -4.71
N LYS A 298 -10.49 24.59 -5.76
CA LYS A 298 -10.00 24.61 -7.15
C LYS A 298 -8.73 25.46 -7.28
N LYS A 299 -8.76 26.68 -6.75
CA LYS A 299 -7.59 27.59 -6.70
C LYS A 299 -6.43 26.98 -5.92
N ALA A 300 -6.69 26.46 -4.71
CA ALA A 300 -5.66 25.85 -3.87
C ALA A 300 -5.00 24.65 -4.55
N PHE A 301 -5.80 23.79 -5.18
CA PHE A 301 -5.31 22.64 -5.96
C PHE A 301 -4.43 23.08 -7.13
N LYS A 302 -4.85 24.09 -7.90
CA LYS A 302 -4.06 24.64 -9.02
C LYS A 302 -2.73 25.27 -8.59
N ILE A 303 -2.74 25.99 -7.46
CA ILE A 303 -1.50 26.54 -6.90
C ILE A 303 -0.58 25.38 -6.50
N LEU A 304 -1.13 24.36 -5.84
CA LEU A 304 -0.34 23.22 -5.36
C LEU A 304 0.23 22.37 -6.50
N SER A 305 -0.53 22.15 -7.58
CA SER A 305 -0.05 21.39 -8.74
C SER A 305 1.10 22.10 -9.45
N LYS A 306 1.04 23.43 -9.59
CA LYS A 306 2.09 24.23 -10.25
C LYS A 306 3.28 24.55 -9.36
N TYR A 307 3.03 24.78 -8.08
CA TYR A 307 4.02 25.28 -7.13
C TYR A 307 4.14 24.32 -5.94
N LYS A 308 5.23 23.54 -5.93
CA LYS A 308 5.49 22.54 -4.87
C LYS A 308 5.88 23.16 -3.54
N LYS A 309 6.44 24.38 -3.54
CA LYS A 309 6.88 25.13 -2.36
C LYS A 309 6.42 26.58 -2.46
N ASN A 310 6.47 27.30 -1.34
CA ASN A 310 6.15 28.73 -1.27
C ASN A 310 4.71 29.08 -1.70
N ILE A 311 3.76 28.16 -1.54
CA ILE A 311 2.35 28.31 -1.95
C ILE A 311 1.57 29.40 -1.20
N TYR A 312 2.21 30.11 -0.27
CA TYR A 312 1.62 31.17 0.56
C TYR A 312 2.24 32.56 0.31
N THR A 313 3.06 32.73 -0.74
CA THR A 313 3.62 34.04 -1.10
C THR A 313 2.51 35.03 -1.49
N LYS A 314 2.69 36.31 -1.14
CA LYS A 314 1.67 37.35 -1.36
C LYS A 314 1.32 37.49 -2.84
N GLU A 315 2.32 37.36 -3.70
CA GLU A 315 2.24 37.46 -5.15
C GLU A 315 1.29 36.37 -5.71
N LEU A 316 1.53 35.11 -5.36
CA LEU A 316 0.67 33.98 -5.76
C LEU A 316 -0.76 34.10 -5.20
N LEU A 317 -0.90 34.47 -3.93
CA LEU A 317 -2.22 34.61 -3.30
C LEU A 317 -3.04 35.72 -3.98
N TYR A 318 -2.38 36.81 -4.38
CA TYR A 318 -3.00 37.89 -5.15
C TYR A 318 -3.36 37.44 -6.57
N GLU A 319 -2.43 36.81 -7.30
CA GLU A 319 -2.64 36.29 -8.66
C GLU A 319 -3.86 35.37 -8.76
N TYR A 320 -3.99 34.43 -7.81
CA TYR A 320 -5.11 33.48 -7.79
C TYR A 320 -6.34 34.00 -7.05
N ASN A 321 -6.30 35.24 -6.55
CA ASN A 321 -7.36 35.89 -5.77
C ASN A 321 -7.89 34.99 -4.65
N ILE A 322 -6.99 34.52 -3.77
CA ILE A 322 -7.31 33.67 -2.62
C ILE A 322 -6.62 34.20 -1.36
N SER A 323 -7.38 34.39 -0.28
CA SER A 323 -6.79 34.79 1.00
C SER A 323 -5.98 33.65 1.62
N LYS A 324 -5.02 33.99 2.48
CA LYS A 324 -4.19 33.00 3.19
C LYS A 324 -5.06 32.01 4.00
N ASP A 325 -6.08 32.50 4.70
CA ASP A 325 -6.97 31.66 5.52
C ASP A 325 -7.84 30.74 4.65
N SER A 326 -8.30 31.24 3.50
CA SER A 326 -9.04 30.45 2.51
C SER A 326 -8.16 29.36 1.91
N MET A 327 -6.89 29.67 1.60
CA MET A 327 -5.90 28.70 1.12
C MET A 327 -5.68 27.59 2.16
N GLN A 328 -5.41 27.96 3.42
CA GLN A 328 -5.20 26.98 4.50
C GLN A 328 -6.43 26.10 4.73
N SER A 329 -7.62 26.69 4.78
CA SER A 329 -8.87 25.95 4.98
C SER A 329 -9.16 25.01 3.81
N SER A 330 -8.86 25.44 2.58
CA SER A 330 -9.02 24.63 1.38
C SER A 330 -8.06 23.43 1.36
N LEU A 331 -6.78 23.64 1.69
CA LEU A 331 -5.80 22.55 1.79
C LEU A 331 -6.20 21.54 2.88
N LYS A 332 -6.62 22.00 4.07
CA LYS A 332 -7.14 21.11 5.13
C LYS A 332 -8.35 20.29 4.66
N ALA A 333 -9.27 20.90 3.91
CA ALA A 333 -10.43 20.21 3.38
C ALA A 333 -10.04 19.16 2.32
N LEU A 334 -9.11 19.49 1.42
CA LEU A 334 -8.58 18.55 0.42
C LEU A 334 -7.79 17.40 1.08
N TYR A 335 -7.04 17.69 2.14
CA TYR A 335 -6.30 16.72 2.93
C TYR A 335 -7.23 15.72 3.62
N LYS A 336 -8.31 16.22 4.25
CA LYS A 336 -9.35 15.37 4.86
C LYS A 336 -10.02 14.43 3.84
N ARG A 337 -10.08 14.85 2.57
CA ARG A 337 -10.60 14.06 1.45
C ARG A 337 -9.54 13.18 0.78
N GLU A 338 -8.31 13.16 1.31
CA GLU A 338 -7.16 12.43 0.78
C GLU A 338 -6.77 12.77 -0.67
N ILE A 339 -7.19 13.94 -1.14
CA ILE A 339 -6.80 14.46 -2.46
C ILE A 339 -5.36 14.94 -2.44
N ILE A 340 -4.94 15.51 -1.31
CA ILE A 340 -3.58 15.98 -1.05
C ILE A 340 -3.08 15.36 0.25
N ASP A 341 -1.77 15.35 0.44
CA ASP A 341 -1.11 14.88 1.66
C ASP A 341 -0.07 15.91 2.11
N LYS A 342 0.52 15.70 3.29
CA LYS A 342 1.50 16.62 3.88
C LYS A 342 2.67 15.82 4.43
N GLU A 343 3.89 16.27 4.16
CA GLU A 343 5.13 15.71 4.71
C GLU A 343 6.06 16.87 5.09
N ASP A 344 6.58 16.87 6.33
CA ASP A 344 7.48 17.91 6.85
C ASP A 344 6.98 19.35 6.58
N ASP A 345 5.70 19.57 6.85
CA ASP A 345 4.95 20.81 6.59
C ASP A 345 4.75 21.22 5.11
N ILE A 346 5.18 20.38 4.17
CA ILE A 346 5.02 20.59 2.74
C ILE A 346 3.79 19.82 2.24
N TRP A 347 2.84 20.52 1.64
CA TRP A 347 1.70 19.91 0.97
C TRP A 347 2.13 19.34 -0.39
N PHE A 348 1.53 18.22 -0.79
CA PHE A 348 1.75 17.64 -2.11
C PHE A 348 0.53 16.85 -2.59
N ILE A 349 0.46 16.58 -3.90
CA ILE A 349 -0.57 15.73 -4.50
C ILE A 349 0.01 14.30 -4.61
N PRO A 350 -0.52 13.28 -3.91
CA PRO A 350 0.04 11.93 -3.92
C PRO A 350 -0.07 11.19 -5.25
N ASP A 351 -0.91 11.66 -6.17
CA ASP A 351 -1.06 11.13 -7.52
C ASP A 351 -0.33 12.01 -8.51
N ARG A 352 0.85 11.59 -8.95
CA ARG A 352 1.68 12.39 -9.85
C ARG A 352 1.00 12.64 -11.19
N ALA A 353 0.17 11.71 -11.68
CA ALA A 353 -0.60 11.94 -12.90
C ALA A 353 -1.71 12.99 -12.69
N PHE A 354 -2.36 13.02 -11.52
CA PHE A 354 -3.33 14.07 -11.20
C PHE A 354 -2.68 15.44 -11.00
N GLU A 355 -1.48 15.46 -10.40
CA GLU A 355 -0.64 16.66 -10.28
C GLU A 355 -0.32 17.24 -11.66
N ILE A 356 0.25 16.43 -12.57
CA ILE A 356 0.58 16.82 -13.95
C ILE A 356 -0.66 17.28 -14.72
N TRP A 357 -1.80 16.62 -14.55
CA TRP A 357 -3.06 17.07 -15.14
C TRP A 357 -3.46 18.46 -14.63
N GLY A 358 -3.35 18.70 -13.33
CA GLY A 358 -3.63 20.00 -12.70
C GLY A 358 -2.61 21.10 -13.01
N GLU A 359 -1.41 20.77 -13.46
CA GLU A 359 -0.43 21.75 -13.97
C GLU A 359 -0.91 22.36 -15.30
N ARG A 360 -1.64 21.57 -16.11
CA ARG A 360 -2.05 21.88 -17.49
C ARG A 360 -3.46 22.46 -17.59
N PHE A 361 -4.36 22.06 -16.69
CA PHE A 361 -5.77 22.47 -16.65
C PHE A 361 -6.02 23.71 -15.78
#